data_AF-Q8LLH1-F1
#
_entry.id   AF-Q8LLH1-F1
#
_cell.length_a   1.000
_cell.length_b   1.000
_cell.length_c   1.000
_cell.angle_alpha   90.00
_cell.angle_beta   90.00
_cell.angle_gamma   90.00
#
_symmetry.space_group_name_H-M   'P 1'
#
loop_
_entity.id
_entity.type
_entity.pdbx_description
1 polymer ?
#
loop_
_entity_poly.entity_id
_entity_poly.type
_entity_poly.pdbx_seq_one_letter_code
_entity_poly.pdbx_strand_id
1 'polypeptide(L)'
;NQSAALQLLKWNAFKREKIDPSYEDVLNRVVTYASGLPLALEIIGSNMFGKSVAGWESAVEHYKRIPNDEILEILKVSFDALGEEQKNVFLDIAFRLKGCKLTEVEHMLCSLYDNCMKHHIDVLVDKSLIKVKHGIVGMHDLIQVVGREIERQRSPEEPGKRKRLWLPKDIIHVLKDNTVSE
;
A
#
# COMPACT_ATOMS: atom_id res chain seq x y z
N ASN A 1 15.33 12.45 -1.13
CA ASN A 1 15.09 13.90 -1.32
C ASN A 1 13.88 14.05 -2.26
N GLN A 2 12.85 14.82 -1.88
CA GLN A 2 11.63 15.04 -2.67
C GLN A 2 11.91 15.67 -4.04
N SER A 3 12.89 16.58 -4.14
CA SER A 3 13.32 17.19 -5.40
C SER A 3 13.87 16.15 -6.38
N ALA A 4 14.74 15.25 -5.90
CA ALA A 4 15.30 14.18 -6.72
C ALA A 4 14.22 13.18 -7.20
N ALA A 5 13.24 12.86 -6.33
CA ALA A 5 12.12 12.01 -6.70
C ALA A 5 11.25 12.65 -7.80
N LEU A 6 10.97 13.96 -7.69
CA LEU A 6 10.24 14.70 -8.71
C LEU A 6 11.02 14.72 -10.04
N GLN A 7 12.34 14.98 -10.00
CA GLN A 7 13.19 14.97 -11.19
C GLN A 7 13.21 13.60 -11.88
N LEU A 8 13.34 12.51 -11.11
CA LEU A 8 13.29 11.15 -11.65
C LEU A 8 11.96 10.85 -12.33
N LEU A 9 10.85 11.21 -11.68
CA LEU A 9 9.51 11.01 -12.25
C LEU A 9 9.33 11.83 -13.55
N LYS A 10 9.71 13.11 -13.53
CA LYS A 10 9.67 14.02 -14.69
C LYS A 10 10.47 13.46 -15.87
N TRP A 11 11.68 12.96 -15.61
CA TRP A 11 12.52 12.37 -16.63
C TRP A 11 11.88 11.14 -17.26
N ASN A 12 11.31 10.24 -16.46
CA ASN A 12 10.67 9.03 -16.97
C ASN A 12 9.38 9.32 -17.74
N ALA A 13 8.60 10.30 -17.28
CA ALA A 13 7.32 10.70 -17.86
C ALA A 13 7.40 11.56 -19.12
N PHE A 14 8.38 12.47 -19.21
CA PHE A 14 8.41 13.49 -20.28
C PHE A 14 9.72 13.52 -21.05
N LYS A 15 10.77 12.87 -20.55
CA LYS A 15 12.14 12.89 -21.11
C LYS A 15 12.71 14.31 -21.26
N ARG A 16 12.23 15.26 -20.43
CA ARG A 16 12.56 16.69 -20.45
C ARG A 16 12.46 17.28 -19.03
N GLU A 17 13.21 18.35 -18.77
CA GLU A 17 13.20 19.03 -17.46
C GLU A 17 12.07 20.05 -17.31
N LYS A 18 11.79 20.83 -18.37
CA LYS A 18 10.69 21.80 -18.38
C LYS A 18 9.39 21.13 -18.81
N ILE A 19 8.40 21.17 -17.94
CA ILE A 19 7.10 20.56 -18.12
C ILE A 19 6.04 21.62 -17.84
N ASP A 20 4.89 21.47 -18.48
CA ASP A 20 3.72 22.30 -18.24
C ASP A 20 3.37 22.33 -16.73
N PRO A 21 3.25 23.52 -16.11
CA PRO A 21 2.91 23.66 -14.69
C PRO A 21 1.62 22.95 -14.28
N SER A 22 0.70 22.69 -15.21
CA SER A 22 -0.54 21.94 -14.94
C SER A 22 -0.32 20.51 -14.41
N TYR A 23 0.85 19.92 -14.60
CA TYR A 23 1.18 18.60 -14.06
C TYR A 23 1.74 18.64 -12.63
N GLU A 24 2.04 19.81 -12.06
CA GLU A 24 2.80 19.91 -10.81
C GLU A 24 2.08 19.26 -9.62
N ASP A 25 0.76 19.46 -9.49
CA ASP A 25 -0.03 18.82 -8.43
C ASP A 25 0.01 17.29 -8.55
N VAL A 26 -0.30 16.76 -9.75
CA VAL A 26 -0.38 15.31 -9.94
C VAL A 26 0.99 14.63 -9.79
N LEU A 27 2.07 15.29 -10.19
CA LEU A 27 3.44 14.80 -9.95
C LEU A 27 3.77 14.74 -8.45
N ASN A 28 3.40 15.76 -7.67
CA ASN A 28 3.62 15.76 -6.22
C ASN A 28 2.80 14.65 -5.53
N ARG A 29 1.57 14.40 -5.99
CA ARG A 29 0.74 13.29 -5.50
C ARG A 29 1.37 11.93 -5.82
N VAL A 30 1.94 11.74 -7.01
CA VAL A 30 2.68 10.51 -7.36
C VAL A 30 3.91 10.34 -6.50
N VAL A 31 4.71 11.40 -6.30
CA VAL A 31 5.90 11.35 -5.44
C VAL A 31 5.52 10.98 -4.01
N THR A 32 4.41 11.51 -3.51
CA THR A 32 3.87 11.18 -2.19
C THR A 32 3.44 9.71 -2.13
N TYR A 33 2.66 9.25 -3.10
CA TYR A 33 2.18 7.88 -3.22
C TYR A 33 3.34 6.87 -3.26
N ALA A 34 4.34 7.12 -4.09
CA ALA A 34 5.55 6.30 -4.17
C ALA A 34 6.49 6.49 -2.97
N SER A 35 6.21 7.47 -2.11
CA SER A 35 7.06 8.01 -1.02
C SER A 35 8.56 8.02 -1.35
N GLY A 36 8.90 8.34 -2.60
CA GLY A 36 10.27 8.45 -3.08
C GLY A 36 10.96 7.13 -3.45
N LEU A 37 10.27 5.99 -3.49
CA LEU A 37 10.80 4.73 -4.03
C LEU A 37 11.14 4.89 -5.52
N PRO A 38 12.43 4.86 -5.91
CA PRO A 38 12.84 5.16 -7.28
C PRO A 38 12.17 4.25 -8.32
N LEU A 39 12.12 2.95 -8.04
CA LEU A 39 11.55 1.96 -8.95
C LEU A 39 10.05 2.19 -9.20
N ALA A 40 9.28 2.54 -8.16
CA ALA A 40 7.87 2.87 -8.33
C ALA A 40 7.69 4.15 -9.18
N LEU A 41 8.55 5.15 -9.01
CA LEU A 41 8.52 6.38 -9.80
C LEU A 41 8.88 6.14 -11.27
N GLU A 42 9.82 5.23 -11.55
CA GLU A 42 10.19 4.83 -12.91
C GLU A 42 9.05 4.11 -13.62
N ILE A 43 8.42 3.14 -12.97
CA ILE A 43 7.29 2.38 -13.50
C ILE A 43 6.10 3.32 -13.78
N ILE A 44 5.73 4.13 -12.79
CA ILE A 44 4.62 5.08 -12.95
C ILE A 44 4.96 6.11 -14.03
N GLY A 45 6.13 6.72 -13.99
CA GLY A 45 6.56 7.71 -14.97
C GLY A 45 6.50 7.16 -16.39
N SER A 46 7.03 5.96 -16.62
CA SER A 46 7.02 5.31 -17.93
C SER A 46 5.60 5.01 -18.43
N ASN A 47 4.72 4.52 -17.57
CA ASN A 47 3.31 4.27 -17.92
C ASN A 47 2.53 5.56 -18.20
N MET A 48 2.99 6.69 -17.67
CA MET A 48 2.33 7.99 -17.86
C MET A 48 2.87 8.80 -19.05
N PHE A 49 3.86 8.27 -19.77
CA PHE A 49 4.44 8.93 -20.94
C PHE A 49 3.38 9.26 -22.00
N GLY A 50 3.31 10.53 -22.39
CA GLY A 50 2.38 11.03 -23.41
C GLY A 50 0.91 11.18 -22.97
N LYS A 51 0.57 10.91 -21.71
CA LYS A 51 -0.80 11.08 -21.19
C LYS A 51 -1.09 12.52 -20.79
N SER A 52 -2.35 12.93 -20.92
CA SER A 52 -2.84 14.24 -20.46
C SER A 52 -2.91 14.32 -18.93
N VAL A 53 -3.01 15.53 -18.38
CA VAL A 53 -3.21 15.76 -16.93
C VAL A 53 -4.39 14.94 -16.39
N ALA A 54 -5.53 14.93 -17.10
CA ALA A 54 -6.70 14.14 -16.70
C ALA A 54 -6.39 12.62 -16.69
N GLY A 55 -5.59 12.14 -17.64
CA GLY A 55 -5.12 10.76 -17.67
C GLY A 55 -4.23 10.41 -16.47
N TRP A 56 -3.36 11.33 -16.07
CA TRP A 56 -2.57 11.20 -14.84
C TRP A 56 -3.44 11.15 -13.59
N GLU A 57 -4.38 12.09 -13.44
CA GLU A 57 -5.26 12.16 -12.27
C GLU A 57 -6.08 10.89 -12.10
N SER A 58 -6.66 10.40 -13.21
CA SER A 58 -7.44 9.17 -13.24
C SER A 58 -6.59 7.96 -12.81
N ALA A 59 -5.39 7.82 -13.36
CA ALA A 59 -4.53 6.69 -13.06
C ALA A 59 -3.95 6.75 -11.63
N VAL A 60 -3.60 7.92 -11.11
CA VAL A 60 -3.16 8.07 -9.71
C VAL A 60 -4.26 7.70 -8.74
N GLU A 61 -5.51 8.09 -9.01
CA GLU A 61 -6.63 7.71 -8.16
C GLU A 61 -6.94 6.22 -8.22
N HIS A 62 -6.77 5.61 -9.39
CA HIS A 62 -6.81 4.15 -9.54
C HIS A 62 -5.72 3.46 -8.70
N TYR A 63 -4.47 3.92 -8.77
CA TYR A 63 -3.32 3.32 -8.07
C TYR A 63 -3.40 3.37 -6.54
N LYS A 64 -4.13 4.32 -5.97
CA LYS A 64 -4.42 4.32 -4.52
C LYS A 64 -5.32 3.16 -4.09
N ARG A 65 -6.11 2.61 -5.02
CA ARG A 65 -7.05 1.52 -4.75
C ARG A 65 -6.48 0.17 -5.15
N ILE A 66 -5.94 0.09 -6.36
CA ILE A 66 -5.34 -1.11 -6.95
C ILE A 66 -3.97 -0.70 -7.47
N PRO A 67 -2.87 -1.21 -6.88
CA PRO A 67 -1.53 -0.85 -7.32
C PRO A 67 -1.31 -1.31 -8.77
N ASN A 68 -0.35 -0.68 -9.45
CA ASN A 68 0.12 -1.20 -10.73
C ASN A 68 0.67 -2.63 -10.56
N ASP A 69 0.38 -3.53 -11.50
CA ASP A 69 0.74 -4.95 -11.41
C ASP A 69 2.25 -5.18 -11.26
N GLU A 70 3.09 -4.40 -11.94
CA GLU A 70 4.55 -4.52 -11.83
C GLU A 70 5.03 -4.14 -10.41
N ILE A 71 4.48 -3.06 -9.86
CA ILE A 71 4.75 -2.65 -8.47
C ILE A 71 4.25 -3.69 -7.48
N LEU A 72 3.07 -4.27 -7.73
CA LEU A 72 2.50 -5.34 -6.91
C LEU A 72 3.45 -6.53 -6.87
N GLU A 73 3.85 -7.06 -8.02
CA GLU A 73 4.72 -8.25 -8.09
C GLU A 73 6.06 -8.01 -7.40
N ILE A 74 6.69 -6.85 -7.61
CA ILE A 74 7.97 -6.52 -6.96
C ILE A 74 7.83 -6.49 -5.43
N LEU A 75 6.81 -5.82 -4.90
CA LEU A 75 6.64 -5.68 -3.45
C LEU A 75 6.10 -6.95 -2.79
N LYS A 76 5.36 -7.77 -3.54
CA LYS A 76 4.79 -9.04 -3.09
C LYS A 76 5.86 -10.07 -2.75
N VAL A 77 7.04 -10.03 -3.39
CA VAL A 77 8.17 -10.92 -3.05
C VAL A 77 8.50 -10.87 -1.54
N SER A 78 8.55 -9.67 -0.96
CA SER A 78 8.84 -9.50 0.47
C SER A 78 7.73 -10.03 1.36
N PHE A 79 6.48 -9.93 0.91
CA PHE A 79 5.32 -10.50 1.60
C PHE A 79 5.32 -12.02 1.51
N ASP A 80 5.60 -12.59 0.36
CA ASP A 80 5.57 -14.04 0.14
C ASP A 80 6.64 -14.77 0.97
N ALA A 81 7.75 -14.11 1.25
CA ALA A 81 8.82 -14.57 2.12
C ALA A 81 8.48 -14.55 3.64
N LEU A 82 7.29 -14.11 4.04
CA LEU A 82 6.81 -14.17 5.42
C LEU A 82 6.19 -15.54 5.73
N GLY A 83 6.32 -15.98 6.98
CA GLY A 83 5.52 -17.07 7.53
C GLY A 83 4.03 -16.72 7.59
N GLU A 84 3.16 -17.72 7.67
CA GLU A 84 1.71 -17.52 7.58
C GLU A 84 1.14 -16.57 8.66
N GLU A 85 1.57 -16.74 9.92
CA GLU A 85 1.15 -15.86 11.01
C GLU A 85 1.70 -14.42 10.81
N GLN A 86 2.95 -14.28 10.36
CA GLN A 86 3.57 -12.99 10.02
C GLN A 86 2.82 -12.28 8.89
N LYS A 87 2.33 -13.02 7.88
CA LYS A 87 1.48 -12.47 6.81
C LYS A 87 0.17 -11.91 7.38
N ASN A 88 -0.45 -12.62 8.32
CA ASN A 88 -1.68 -12.12 8.95
C ASN A 88 -1.42 -10.88 9.81
N VAL A 89 -0.35 -10.86 10.63
CA VAL A 89 0.06 -9.68 11.40
C VAL A 89 0.33 -8.48 10.49
N PHE A 90 1.04 -8.69 9.38
CA PHE A 90 1.28 -7.64 8.37
C PHE A 90 -0.05 -7.06 7.84
N LEU A 91 -1.00 -7.92 7.48
CA LEU A 91 -2.30 -7.50 6.96
C LEU A 91 -3.13 -6.77 8.03
N ASP A 92 -3.10 -7.19 9.30
CA ASP A 92 -3.77 -6.47 10.39
C ASP A 92 -3.23 -5.05 10.56
N ILE A 93 -1.90 -4.90 10.51
CA ILE A 93 -1.27 -3.57 10.54
C ILE A 93 -1.68 -2.74 9.32
N ALA A 94 -1.66 -3.33 8.12
CA ALA A 94 -2.02 -2.64 6.89
C ALA A 94 -3.47 -2.14 6.89
N PHE A 95 -4.41 -2.89 7.48
CA PHE A 95 -5.82 -2.53 7.46
C PHE A 95 -6.24 -1.61 8.62
N ARG A 96 -5.71 -1.80 9.82
CA ARG A 96 -6.26 -1.14 11.02
C ARG A 96 -5.25 -0.46 11.93
N LEU A 97 -3.98 -0.90 11.93
CA LEU A 97 -3.04 -0.51 13.00
C LEU A 97 -1.94 0.47 12.57
N LYS A 98 -1.88 0.84 11.28
CA LYS A 98 -1.00 1.91 10.79
C LYS A 98 -1.30 3.22 11.53
N GLY A 99 -0.27 3.82 12.13
CA GLY A 99 -0.34 5.08 12.86
C GLY A 99 -0.62 4.95 14.35
N CYS A 100 -0.86 3.73 14.85
CA CYS A 100 -1.06 3.47 16.27
C CYS A 100 0.28 3.42 17.04
N LYS A 101 0.22 3.56 18.37
CA LYS A 101 1.40 3.36 19.22
C LYS A 101 1.82 1.89 19.21
N LEU A 102 3.12 1.62 19.21
CA LEU A 102 3.67 0.26 19.23
C LEU A 102 3.07 -0.57 20.37
N THR A 103 2.97 0.00 21.57
CA THR A 103 2.38 -0.68 22.73
C THR A 103 0.90 -1.05 22.54
N GLU A 104 0.14 -0.22 21.82
CA GLU A 104 -1.27 -0.50 21.49
C GLU A 104 -1.35 -1.60 20.43
N VAL A 105 -0.46 -1.56 19.43
CA VAL A 105 -0.35 -2.59 18.39
C VAL A 105 0.01 -3.94 19.00
N GLU A 106 1.03 -4.00 19.86
CA GLU A 106 1.44 -5.21 20.60
C GLU A 106 0.27 -5.74 21.43
N HIS A 107 -0.40 -4.90 22.20
CA HIS A 107 -1.55 -5.32 23.01
C HIS A 107 -2.69 -5.88 22.17
N MET A 108 -3.10 -5.18 21.10
CA MET A 108 -4.17 -5.64 20.21
C MET A 108 -3.82 -6.96 19.52
N LEU A 109 -2.60 -7.09 19.02
CA LEU A 109 -2.15 -8.33 18.38
C LEU A 109 -2.07 -9.47 19.41
N CYS A 110 -1.60 -9.22 20.64
CA CYS A 110 -1.63 -10.23 21.69
C CYS A 110 -3.04 -10.72 21.99
N SER A 111 -4.03 -9.83 22.06
CA SER A 111 -5.43 -10.21 22.24
C SER A 111 -6.01 -10.97 21.04
N LEU A 112 -5.63 -10.62 19.81
CA LEU A 112 -6.17 -11.23 18.58
C LEU A 112 -5.64 -12.65 18.35
N TYR A 113 -4.39 -12.91 18.74
CA TYR A 113 -3.70 -14.17 18.48
C TYR A 113 -3.49 -15.02 19.74
N ASP A 114 -3.98 -14.55 20.90
CA ASP A 114 -3.81 -15.19 22.22
C ASP A 114 -2.33 -15.54 22.55
N ASN A 115 -1.39 -14.72 22.06
CA ASN A 115 0.04 -14.97 22.19
C ASN A 115 0.87 -13.69 21.96
N CYS A 116 2.11 -13.66 22.46
CA CYS A 116 3.01 -12.53 22.27
C CYS A 116 3.45 -12.37 20.80
N MET A 117 3.03 -11.28 20.16
CA MET A 117 3.32 -11.01 18.74
C MET A 117 4.59 -10.18 18.51
N LYS A 118 5.43 -9.98 19.54
CA LYS A 118 6.65 -9.16 19.43
C LYS A 118 7.61 -9.66 18.35
N HIS A 119 7.88 -10.97 18.33
CA HIS A 119 8.75 -11.57 17.30
C HIS A 119 8.23 -11.32 15.88
N HIS A 120 6.91 -11.38 15.69
CA HIS A 120 6.27 -11.12 14.40
C HIS A 120 6.46 -9.67 13.95
N ILE A 121 6.29 -8.72 14.87
CA ILE A 121 6.53 -7.29 14.62
C ILE A 121 8.01 -7.06 14.27
N ASP A 122 8.93 -7.64 15.04
CA ASP A 122 10.37 -7.51 14.82
C ASP A 122 10.77 -8.01 13.42
N VAL A 123 10.23 -9.16 12.97
CA VAL A 123 10.46 -9.67 11.61
C VAL A 123 9.96 -8.70 10.54
N LEU A 124 8.82 -8.04 10.74
CA LEU A 124 8.30 -7.04 9.79
C LEU A 124 9.17 -5.77 9.76
N VAL A 125 9.76 -5.38 10.89
CA VAL A 125 10.73 -4.28 10.97
C VAL A 125 12.03 -4.67 10.26
N ASP A 126 12.57 -5.86 10.53
CA ASP A 126 13.82 -6.36 9.92
C ASP A 126 13.70 -6.46 8.39
N LYS A 127 12.53 -6.87 7.90
CA LYS A 127 12.21 -6.92 6.46
C LYS A 127 11.79 -5.56 5.88
N SER A 128 11.84 -4.48 6.65
CA SER A 128 11.47 -3.12 6.23
C SER A 128 10.04 -2.99 5.70
N LEU A 129 9.13 -3.88 6.11
CA LEU A 129 7.72 -3.84 5.73
C LEU A 129 6.93 -2.85 6.59
N ILE A 130 7.39 -2.63 7.81
CA ILE A 130 6.91 -1.58 8.72
C ILE A 130 8.10 -0.81 9.29
N LYS A 131 7.82 0.35 9.89
CA LYS A 131 8.80 1.16 10.61
C LYS A 131 8.22 1.61 11.94
N VAL A 132 9.01 1.65 13.01
CA VAL A 132 8.60 2.27 14.27
C VAL A 132 9.37 3.57 14.44
N LYS A 133 8.67 4.70 14.47
CA LYS A 133 9.29 6.02 14.67
C LYS A 133 8.61 6.74 15.82
N HIS A 134 9.38 7.14 16.83
CA HIS A 134 8.86 7.76 18.05
C HIS A 134 7.75 6.92 18.72
N GLY A 135 7.90 5.59 18.70
CA GLY A 135 6.90 4.67 19.23
C GLY A 135 5.62 4.52 18.40
N ILE A 136 5.56 5.10 17.19
CA ILE A 136 4.42 4.97 16.27
C ILE A 136 4.75 3.98 15.15
N VAL A 137 3.85 3.02 14.93
CA VAL A 137 3.95 2.05 13.84
C VAL A 137 3.55 2.73 12.54
N GLY A 138 4.50 2.85 11.62
CA GLY A 138 4.30 3.32 10.25
C GLY A 138 4.40 2.17 9.26
N MET A 139 3.67 2.32 8.16
CA MET A 139 3.77 1.48 6.98
C MET A 139 3.79 2.39 5.75
N HIS A 140 4.60 2.04 4.75
CA HIS A 140 4.65 2.80 3.51
C HIS A 140 3.31 2.68 2.76
N ASP A 141 2.84 3.76 2.13
CA ASP A 141 1.53 3.79 1.46
C ASP A 141 1.42 2.72 0.37
N LEU A 142 2.43 2.58 -0.50
CA LEU A 142 2.53 1.45 -1.45
C LEU A 142 2.44 0.07 -0.79
N ILE A 143 3.19 -0.18 0.28
CA ILE A 143 3.16 -1.47 0.99
C ILE A 143 1.76 -1.74 1.53
N GLN A 144 1.10 -0.72 2.07
CA GLN A 144 -0.27 -0.80 2.57
C GLN A 144 -1.26 -1.12 1.44
N VAL A 145 -1.13 -0.45 0.28
CA VAL A 145 -1.97 -0.69 -0.91
C VAL A 145 -1.78 -2.11 -1.43
N VAL A 146 -0.53 -2.59 -1.50
CA VAL A 146 -0.21 -3.98 -1.88
C VAL A 146 -0.83 -4.98 -0.92
N GLY A 147 -0.71 -4.77 0.40
CA GLY A 147 -1.36 -5.64 1.38
C GLY A 147 -2.87 -5.72 1.21
N ARG A 148 -3.52 -4.59 0.91
CA ARG A 148 -4.97 -4.56 0.62
C ARG A 148 -5.34 -5.28 -0.66
N GLU A 149 -4.52 -5.17 -1.70
CA GLU A 149 -4.73 -5.86 -2.96
C GLU A 149 -4.54 -7.38 -2.81
N ILE A 150 -3.54 -7.82 -2.06
CA ILE A 150 -3.33 -9.25 -1.75
C ILE A 150 -4.57 -9.84 -1.06
N GLU A 151 -5.12 -9.17 -0.05
CA GLU A 151 -6.34 -9.64 0.61
C GLU A 151 -7.56 -9.64 -0.34
N ARG A 152 -7.68 -8.63 -1.22
CA ARG A 152 -8.73 -8.57 -2.25
C ARG A 152 -8.66 -9.77 -3.20
N GLN A 153 -7.44 -10.13 -3.63
CA GLN A 153 -7.18 -11.22 -4.57
C GLN A 153 -7.47 -12.62 -4.00
N ARG A 154 -7.56 -12.78 -2.67
CA ARG A 154 -7.96 -14.06 -2.05
C ARG A 154 -9.37 -14.50 -2.43
N SER A 155 -10.27 -13.56 -2.69
CA SER A 155 -11.63 -13.83 -3.16
C SER A 155 -12.15 -12.63 -3.95
N PRO A 156 -11.75 -12.44 -5.22
CA PRO A 156 -12.03 -11.22 -5.98
C PRO A 156 -13.53 -10.94 -6.16
N GLU A 157 -14.33 -11.99 -6.38
CA GLU A 157 -15.76 -11.92 -6.64
C GLU A 157 -16.60 -11.98 -5.36
N GLU A 158 -16.05 -12.51 -4.28
CA GLU A 158 -16.78 -12.80 -3.03
C GLU A 158 -16.13 -12.09 -1.83
N PRO A 159 -16.43 -10.80 -1.60
CA PRO A 159 -15.85 -10.06 -0.48
C PRO A 159 -16.13 -10.70 0.89
N GLY A 160 -17.25 -11.39 1.06
CA GLY A 160 -17.64 -12.05 2.31
C GLY A 160 -16.74 -13.20 2.75
N LYS A 161 -15.92 -13.75 1.84
CA LYS A 161 -14.90 -14.78 2.14
C LYS A 161 -13.55 -14.20 2.58
N ARG A 162 -13.39 -12.88 2.51
CA ARG A 162 -12.13 -12.20 2.90
C ARG A 162 -12.15 -11.92 4.40
N LYS A 163 -11.02 -12.12 5.07
CA LYS A 163 -10.87 -11.84 6.50
C LYS A 163 -10.92 -10.34 6.79
N ARG A 164 -10.49 -9.52 5.82
CA ARG A 164 -10.39 -8.06 6.00
C ARG A 164 -10.99 -7.32 4.80
N LEU A 165 -11.84 -6.35 5.10
CA LEU A 165 -12.44 -5.45 4.14
C LEU A 165 -11.99 -4.02 4.40
N TRP A 166 -11.80 -3.25 3.33
CA TRP A 166 -11.44 -1.83 3.43
C TRP A 166 -12.26 -0.96 2.47
N LEU A 167 -12.68 -1.50 1.32
CA LEU A 167 -13.47 -0.76 0.35
C LEU A 167 -14.89 -0.58 0.89
N PRO A 168 -15.40 0.65 0.97
CA PRO A 168 -16.78 0.89 1.42
C PRO A 168 -17.82 0.11 0.61
N LYS A 169 -17.59 -0.07 -0.70
CA LYS A 169 -18.48 -0.86 -1.57
C LYS A 169 -18.57 -2.32 -1.13
N ASP A 170 -17.43 -2.92 -0.79
CA ASP A 170 -17.35 -4.32 -0.38
C ASP A 170 -17.98 -4.51 1.00
N ILE A 171 -17.74 -3.57 1.92
CA ILE A 171 -18.38 -3.57 3.25
C ILE A 171 -19.90 -3.49 3.12
N ILE A 172 -20.41 -2.58 2.29
CA ILE A 172 -21.86 -2.45 2.05
C ILE A 172 -22.44 -3.71 1.42
N HIS A 173 -21.74 -4.34 0.47
CA HIS A 173 -22.19 -5.58 -0.16
C HIS A 173 -22.33 -6.71 0.86
N VAL A 174 -21.30 -6.92 1.69
CA VAL A 174 -21.33 -7.98 2.72
C VAL A 174 -22.40 -7.73 3.77
N LEU A 175 -22.61 -6.47 4.18
CA LEU A 175 -23.65 -6.11 5.14
C LEU A 175 -25.07 -6.22 4.59
N LYS A 176 -25.27 -5.99 3.28
CA LYS A 176 -26.59 -6.10 2.64
C LYS A 176 -26.97 -7.53 2.36
N ASP A 177 -26.02 -8.33 1.89
CA ASP A 177 -26.28 -9.67 1.40
C ASP A 177 -26.02 -10.75 2.47
N ASN A 178 -25.61 -10.35 3.68
CA ASN A 178 -25.24 -11.23 4.81
C ASN A 178 -24.30 -12.38 4.39
N THR A 179 -23.37 -12.10 3.49
CA THR A 179 -22.47 -13.10 2.88
C THR A 179 -21.23 -13.40 3.70
N VAL A 180 -21.18 -12.96 4.97
CA VAL A 180 -20.06 -13.25 5.88
C VAL A 180 -19.94 -14.78 6.01
N SER A 181 -18.82 -15.31 5.54
CA SER A 181 -18.48 -16.72 5.71
C SER A 181 -17.54 -16.84 6.92
N GLU A 182 -17.82 -17.78 7.83
CA GLU A 182 -16.94 -18.12 8.97
C GLU A 182 -15.57 -18.67 8.50
#